data_AF-B6IWK2-F1
#
_entry.id   AF-B6IWK2-F1
#
_cell.length_a   1.000
_cell.length_b   1.000
_cell.length_c   1.000
_cell.angle_alpha   90.00
_cell.angle_beta   90.00
_cell.angle_gamma   90.00
#
_symmetry.space_group_name_H-M   'P 1'
#
loop_
_entity.id
_entity.type
_entity.pdbx_description
1 polymer ?
#
loop_
_entity_poly.entity_id
_entity_poly.type
_entity_poly.pdbx_seq_one_letter_code
_entity_poly.pdbx_strand_id
1 'polypeptide(L)'
;MPHPPGPAPALPSPAASEALLDALFLAYDGPPPRAARLAAAAGGQPIWRIADRAAMRERAARECAAMRLACARRRAALTAAAATGDIWLARVAARLSACRADAEEGRTAAARNGSRPPEERD
;
A
#
# COMPACT_ATOMS: atom_id res chain seq x y z
N MET A 1 -2.03 -24.20 -12.14
CA MET A 1 -2.23 -23.26 -13.26
C MET A 1 -2.18 -21.85 -12.69
N PRO A 2 -1.06 -21.11 -12.80
CA PRO A 2 -0.96 -19.73 -12.34
C PRO A 2 -1.78 -18.81 -13.27
N HIS A 3 -2.67 -17.99 -12.69
CA HIS A 3 -3.41 -16.97 -13.44
C HIS A 3 -2.45 -15.91 -13.99
N PRO A 4 -2.63 -15.44 -15.24
CA PRO A 4 -1.87 -14.32 -15.76
C PRO A 4 -2.17 -13.05 -14.94
N PRO A 5 -1.18 -12.16 -14.75
CA PRO A 5 -1.43 -10.87 -14.11
C PRO A 5 -2.50 -10.12 -14.92
N GLY A 6 -3.59 -9.73 -14.24
CA GLY A 6 -4.63 -8.90 -14.86
C GLY A 6 -4.05 -7.61 -15.42
N PRO A 7 -4.69 -7.01 -16.44
CA PRO A 7 -4.18 -5.81 -17.09
C PRO A 7 -3.92 -4.72 -16.04
N ALA A 8 -2.73 -4.14 -16.07
CA ALA A 8 -2.42 -2.97 -15.27
C ALA A 8 -3.47 -1.89 -15.60
N PRO A 9 -4.03 -1.19 -14.60
CA PRO A 9 -5.00 -0.12 -14.87
C PRO A 9 -4.36 0.85 -15.86
N ALA A 10 -5.02 1.04 -17.00
CA ALA A 10 -4.53 1.94 -18.03
C ALA A 10 -4.29 3.31 -17.39
N LEU A 11 -3.06 3.81 -17.54
CA LEU A 11 -2.73 5.13 -17.03
C LEU A 11 -3.65 6.15 -17.73
N PRO A 12 -4.23 7.10 -16.99
CA PRO A 12 -5.03 8.15 -17.60
C PRO A 12 -4.18 8.91 -18.61
N SER A 13 -4.78 9.29 -19.73
CA SER A 13 -4.11 10.11 -20.73
C SER A 13 -3.60 11.41 -20.09
N PRO A 14 -2.40 11.89 -20.43
CA PRO A 14 -1.87 13.14 -19.89
C PRO A 14 -2.84 14.32 -20.13
N ALA A 15 -3.50 14.35 -21.29
CA ALA A 15 -4.49 15.37 -21.61
C ALA A 15 -5.73 15.34 -20.69
N ALA A 16 -6.16 14.16 -20.25
CA ALA A 16 -7.28 14.03 -19.31
C ALA A 16 -6.90 14.50 -17.90
N SER A 17 -5.65 14.29 -17.50
CA SER A 17 -5.13 14.72 -16.19
C SER A 17 -4.95 16.24 -16.13
N GLU A 18 -4.54 16.86 -17.24
CA GLU A 18 -4.41 18.31 -17.39
C GLU A 18 -5.76 19.01 -17.30
N ALA A 19 -6.77 18.54 -18.05
CA ALA A 19 -8.13 19.09 -17.98
C ALA A 19 -8.76 19.00 -16.56
N LEU A 20 -8.48 17.92 -15.82
CA LEU A 20 -8.91 17.76 -14.43
C LEU A 20 -8.20 18.74 -13.49
N LEU A 21 -6.93 19.04 -13.73
CA LEU A 21 -6.19 20.04 -12.96
C LEU A 21 -6.74 21.44 -13.21
N ASP A 22 -6.99 21.80 -14.48
CA ASP A 22 -7.55 23.12 -14.83
C ASP A 22 -8.93 23.33 -14.21
N ALA A 23 -9.81 22.33 -14.32
CA ALA A 23 -11.11 22.35 -13.66
C ALA A 23 -10.99 22.50 -12.13
N LEU A 24 -9.98 21.86 -11.52
CA LEU A 24 -9.73 21.98 -10.09
C LEU A 24 -9.25 23.38 -9.70
N PHE A 25 -8.40 24.02 -10.50
CA PHE A 25 -7.95 25.39 -10.24
C PHE A 25 -9.07 26.42 -10.41
N LEU A 26 -10.01 26.20 -11.35
CA LEU A 26 -11.18 27.06 -11.52
C LEU A 26 -12.19 26.94 -10.37
N ALA A 27 -12.25 25.78 -9.70
CA ALA A 27 -13.21 25.51 -8.63
C ALA A 27 -12.78 26.05 -7.24
N TYR A 28 -11.55 26.52 -7.09
CA TYR A 28 -11.02 27.02 -5.83
C TYR A 28 -10.58 28.47 -5.96
N ASP A 29 -11.05 29.33 -5.05
CA ASP A 29 -10.56 30.70 -4.87
C ASP A 29 -9.21 30.70 -4.14
N GLY A 30 -8.23 29.96 -4.67
CA GLY A 30 -6.92 29.76 -4.07
C GLY A 30 -6.27 28.43 -4.46
N PRO A 31 -5.04 28.17 -3.99
CA PRO A 31 -4.33 26.94 -4.33
C PRO A 31 -5.07 25.71 -3.79
N PRO A 32 -5.47 24.76 -4.65
CA PRO A 32 -6.27 23.62 -4.22
C PRO A 32 -5.50 22.70 -3.25
N PRO A 33 -6.20 22.01 -2.33
CA PRO A 33 -5.60 21.09 -1.37
C PRO A 33 -4.69 20.07 -2.05
N ARG A 34 -3.56 19.74 -1.41
CA ARG A 34 -2.56 18.80 -1.98
C ARG A 34 -3.16 17.47 -2.42
N ALA A 35 -4.08 16.91 -1.62
CA ALA A 35 -4.75 15.66 -1.96
C ALA A 35 -5.60 15.76 -3.23
N ALA A 36 -6.31 16.88 -3.44
CA ALA A 36 -7.11 17.11 -4.63
C ALA A 36 -6.23 17.27 -5.88
N ARG A 37 -5.09 17.97 -5.75
CA ARG A 37 -4.09 18.10 -6.83
C ARG A 37 -3.49 16.76 -7.23
N LEU A 38 -3.11 15.94 -6.25
CA LEU A 38 -2.57 14.60 -6.51
C LEU A 38 -3.62 13.68 -7.15
N ALA A 39 -4.88 13.82 -6.75
CA ALA A 39 -5.98 13.09 -7.35
C ALA A 39 -6.19 13.49 -8.82
N ALA A 40 -6.28 14.79 -9.12
CA ALA A 40 -6.42 15.29 -10.48
C ALA A 40 -5.23 14.89 -11.37
N ALA A 41 -4.00 15.00 -10.86
CA ALA A 41 -2.79 14.58 -11.57
C ALA A 41 -2.74 13.07 -11.85
N ALA A 42 -3.38 12.26 -11.00
CA ALA A 42 -3.53 10.82 -11.20
C ALA A 42 -4.77 10.45 -12.03
N GLY A 43 -5.43 11.41 -12.69
CA GLY A 43 -6.64 11.17 -13.50
C GLY A 43 -7.92 10.97 -12.69
N GLY A 44 -7.92 11.34 -11.41
CA GLY A 44 -9.09 11.34 -10.54
C GLY A 44 -8.87 10.64 -9.19
N GLN A 45 -9.82 10.88 -8.27
CA GLN A 45 -9.82 10.29 -6.93
C GLN A 45 -9.76 8.75 -6.91
N PRO A 46 -10.49 8.01 -7.78
CA PRO A 46 -10.44 6.55 -7.75
C PRO A 46 -9.05 5.99 -8.09
N ILE A 47 -8.41 6.53 -9.13
CA ILE A 47 -7.07 6.10 -9.58
C ILE A 47 -6.03 6.46 -8.52
N TRP A 48 -6.09 7.67 -7.96
CA TRP A 48 -5.19 8.08 -6.88
C TRP A 48 -5.29 7.17 -5.66
N ARG A 49 -6.50 6.83 -5.21
CA ARG A 49 -6.69 5.91 -4.07
C ARG A 49 -6.18 4.50 -4.33
N ILE A 50 -6.20 4.04 -5.58
CA ILE A 50 -5.61 2.73 -5.95
C ILE A 50 -4.09 2.84 -5.90
N ALA A 51 -3.52 3.87 -6.53
CA ALA A 51 -2.08 4.11 -6.56
C ALA A 51 -1.49 4.34 -5.16
N ASP A 52 -2.15 5.14 -4.31
CA ASP A 52 -1.75 5.42 -2.94
C ASP A 52 -1.75 4.14 -2.10
N ARG A 53 -2.82 3.33 -2.17
CA ARG A 53 -2.87 2.03 -1.49
C ARG A 53 -1.79 1.07 -1.97
N ALA A 54 -1.49 1.04 -3.27
CA ALA A 54 -0.41 0.23 -3.82
C ALA A 54 0.96 0.70 -3.31
N ALA A 55 1.22 2.01 -3.30
CA ALA A 55 2.45 2.59 -2.81
C ALA A 55 2.65 2.34 -1.30
N MET A 56 1.59 2.46 -0.51
CA MET A 56 1.62 2.15 0.92
C MET A 56 1.94 0.67 1.19
N ARG A 57 1.37 -0.25 0.41
CA ARG A 57 1.68 -1.69 0.49
C ARG A 57 3.15 -1.96 0.14
N GLU A 58 3.64 -1.36 -0.93
CA GLU A 58 5.04 -1.50 -1.35
C GLU A 58 6.01 -0.97 -0.29
N ARG A 59 5.74 0.21 0.28
CA ARG A 59 6.53 0.76 1.38
C ARG A 59 6.52 -0.17 2.60
N ALA A 60 5.35 -0.65 3.01
CA ALA A 60 5.23 -1.59 4.12
C ALA A 60 6.01 -2.90 3.87
N ALA A 61 5.98 -3.42 2.63
CA ALA A 61 6.75 -4.61 2.26
C ALA A 61 8.27 -4.40 2.39
N ARG A 62 8.77 -3.25 1.92
CA ARG A 62 10.19 -2.87 2.05
C ARG A 62 10.60 -2.71 3.51
N GLU A 63 9.79 -2.03 4.32
CA GLU A 63 10.04 -1.88 5.76
C GLU A 63 10.07 -3.24 6.47
N CYS A 64 9.16 -4.16 6.12
CA CYS A 64 9.18 -5.53 6.64
C CYS A 64 10.45 -6.30 6.25
N ALA A 65 10.90 -6.18 5.00
CA ALA A 65 12.14 -6.81 4.55
C ALA A 65 13.36 -6.25 5.31
N ALA A 66 13.43 -4.93 5.47
CA ALA A 66 14.49 -4.28 6.23
C ALA A 66 14.49 -4.69 7.72
N MET A 67 13.32 -4.76 8.35
CA MET A 67 13.17 -5.24 9.73
C MET A 67 13.61 -6.70 9.90
N ARG A 68 13.29 -7.58 8.96
CA ARG A 68 13.74 -8.98 8.97
C ARG A 68 15.27 -9.07 8.88
N LEU A 69 15.87 -8.31 7.98
CA LEU A 69 17.33 -8.26 7.83
C LEU A 69 18.01 -7.73 9.10
N ALA A 70 17.48 -6.65 9.67
CA ALA A 70 18.01 -6.08 10.91
C ALA A 70 17.88 -7.07 12.09
N CYS A 71 16.75 -7.78 12.19
CA CYS A 71 16.52 -8.82 13.18
C CYS A 71 17.55 -9.97 13.04
N ALA A 72 17.75 -10.47 11.82
CA ALA A 72 18.74 -11.52 11.54
C ALA A 72 20.17 -11.10 11.93
N ARG A 73 20.58 -9.88 11.54
CA ARG A 73 21.89 -9.33 11.90
C ARG A 73 22.08 -9.20 13.40
N ARG A 74 21.08 -8.69 14.12
CA ARG A 74 21.18 -8.53 15.57
C ARG A 74 21.21 -9.87 16.29
N ARG A 75 20.41 -10.86 15.86
CA ARG A 75 20.46 -12.23 16.40
C ARG A 75 21.82 -12.88 16.17
N ALA A 76 22.48 -12.62 15.04
CA ALA A 76 23.82 -13.13 14.77
C ALA A 76 24.90 -12.52 15.68
N ALA A 77 24.68 -11.31 16.19
CA ALA A 77 25.60 -10.61 17.07
C ALA A 77 25.37 -10.91 18.58
N LEU A 78 24.30 -11.61 18.93
CA LEU A 78 23.91 -11.89 20.32
C LEU A 78 24.02 -13.38 20.63
N THR A 79 24.36 -13.70 21.87
CA THR A 79 24.18 -15.06 22.39
C THR A 79 22.69 -15.37 22.53
N ALA A 80 22.32 -16.66 22.58
CA ALA A 80 20.93 -17.06 22.71
C ALA A 80 20.24 -16.47 23.96
N ALA A 81 20.96 -16.42 25.10
CA ALA A 81 20.46 -15.82 26.33
C ALA A 81 20.23 -14.30 26.19
N ALA A 82 21.18 -13.59 25.56
CA ALA A 82 21.06 -12.15 25.34
C ALA A 82 19.95 -11.81 24.34
N ALA A 83 19.73 -12.64 23.31
CA ALA A 83 18.67 -12.45 22.34
C ALA A 83 17.27 -12.56 22.95
N THR A 84 17.07 -13.45 23.93
CA THR A 84 15.79 -13.63 24.63
C THR A 84 15.41 -12.41 25.49
N GLY A 85 16.40 -11.73 26.08
CA GLY A 85 16.20 -10.51 26.87
C GLY A 85 16.20 -9.21 26.06
N ASP A 86 16.38 -9.27 24.74
CA ASP A 86 16.55 -8.08 23.91
C ASP A 86 15.19 -7.42 23.57
N ILE A 87 14.93 -6.27 24.18
CA ILE A 87 13.68 -5.51 24.03
C ILE A 87 13.48 -5.00 22.59
N TRP A 88 14.56 -4.74 21.85
CA TRP A 88 14.45 -4.31 20.46
C TRP A 88 14.00 -5.48 19.58
N LEU A 89 14.55 -6.68 19.77
CA LEU A 89 14.12 -7.89 19.05
C LEU A 89 12.66 -8.21 19.35
N ALA A 90 12.21 -8.06 20.59
CA ALA A 90 10.81 -8.24 20.97
C ALA A 90 9.89 -7.25 20.23
N ARG A 91 10.25 -5.96 20.19
CA ARG A 91 9.49 -4.93 19.45
C ARG A 91 9.43 -5.19 17.95
N VAL A 92 10.55 -5.55 17.34
CA VAL A 92 10.60 -5.86 15.91
C VAL A 92 9.80 -7.12 15.59
N ALA A 93 9.88 -8.16 16.43
CA ALA A 93 9.07 -9.36 16.29
C ALA A 93 7.57 -9.07 16.36
N ALA A 94 7.14 -8.23 17.32
CA ALA A 94 5.75 -7.80 17.43
C ALA A 94 5.29 -7.03 16.17
N ARG A 95 6.10 -6.10 15.66
CA ARG A 95 5.79 -5.36 14.43
C ARG A 95 5.69 -6.29 13.22
N LEU A 96 6.61 -7.24 13.06
CA LEU A 96 6.57 -8.23 11.98
C LEU A 96 5.36 -9.16 12.09
N SER A 97 4.92 -9.48 13.31
CA SER A 97 3.68 -10.25 13.54
C SER A 97 2.45 -9.48 13.09
N ALA A 98 2.34 -8.20 13.47
CA ALA A 98 1.26 -7.32 13.02
C ALA A 98 1.22 -7.23 11.48
N CYS A 99 2.36 -7.01 10.83
CA CYS A 99 2.41 -6.96 9.36
C CYS A 99 1.99 -8.28 8.70
N ARG A 100 2.22 -9.43 9.35
CA ARG A 100 1.73 -10.73 8.87
C ARG A 100 0.21 -10.83 9.00
N ALA A 101 -0.34 -10.38 10.11
CA ALA A 101 -1.78 -10.35 10.34
C ALA A 101 -2.48 -9.45 9.32
N ASP A 102 -1.97 -8.23 9.09
CA ASP A 102 -2.49 -7.29 8.09
C ASP A 102 -2.47 -7.89 6.68
N ALA A 103 -1.40 -8.62 6.34
CA ALA A 103 -1.29 -9.29 5.05
C ALA A 103 -2.28 -10.46 4.88
N GLU A 104 -2.57 -11.19 5.97
CA GLU A 104 -3.57 -12.26 5.97
C GLU A 104 -4.99 -11.69 5.87
N GLU A 105 -5.28 -10.62 6.61
CA GLU A 105 -6.54 -9.91 6.50
C GLU A 105 -6.76 -9.36 5.08
N GLY A 106 -5.71 -8.80 4.47
CA GLY A 106 -5.75 -8.38 3.07
C GLY A 106 -6.06 -9.52 2.10
N ARG A 107 -5.48 -10.72 2.31
CA ARG A 107 -5.76 -11.92 1.50
C ARG A 107 -7.20 -12.39 1.67
N THR A 108 -7.68 -12.49 2.90
CA THR A 108 -9.05 -12.92 3.20
C THR A 108 -10.10 -11.92 2.71
N ALA A 109 -9.83 -10.62 2.78
CA ALA A 109 -10.68 -9.58 2.20
C ALA A 109 -10.72 -9.67 0.67
N ALA A 110 -9.57 -9.92 0.02
CA ALA A 110 -9.51 -10.13 -1.42
C ALA A 110 -10.28 -11.40 -1.84
N ALA A 111 -10.17 -12.49 -1.10
CA ALA A 111 -10.93 -13.72 -1.35
C ALA A 111 -12.44 -13.48 -1.24
N ARG A 112 -12.91 -12.79 -0.18
CA ARG A 112 -14.33 -12.42 -0.02
C ARG A 112 -14.87 -11.58 -1.18
N ASN A 113 -14.10 -10.58 -1.62
CA ASN A 113 -14.48 -9.73 -2.75
C ASN A 113 -14.34 -10.44 -4.11
N GLY A 114 -13.48 -11.44 -4.22
CA GLY A 114 -13.32 -12.27 -5.41
C GLY A 114 -14.43 -13.32 -5.56
N SER A 115 -15.03 -13.77 -4.46
CA SER A 115 -16.16 -14.71 -4.45
C SER A 115 -17.53 -14.06 -4.65
N ARG A 116 -17.61 -12.72 -4.75
CA ARG A 116 -18.87 -12.01 -5.01
C ARG A 116 -19.22 -12.09 -6.50
N PRO A 117 -20.33 -12.76 -6.90
CA PRO A 117 -20.73 -12.88 -8.29
C PRO A 117 -20.96 -11.51 -8.93
N PRO A 118 -20.79 -11.38 -10.26
CA PRO A 118 -20.85 -10.09 -10.97
C PRO A 118 -22.22 -9.39 -10.86
N GLU A 119 -23.25 -10.08 -10.39
CA GLU A 119 -24.64 -9.61 -10.32
C GLU A 119 -24.94 -8.73 -9.09
N GLU A 120 -24.01 -8.59 -8.15
CA GLU A 120 -24.20 -7.78 -6.91
C GLU A 120 -23.28 -6.55 -6.83
N ARG A 121 -22.81 -6.03 -7.97
CA ARG A 121 -21.91 -4.87 -8.04
C ARG A 121 -22.61 -3.69 -8.71
N ASP A 122 -23.64 -3.16 -8.05
CA ASP A 122 -24.27 -1.87 -8.37
C ASP A 122 -23.62 -0.71 -7.62
#